data_AF-A0A1G6SI65-F1
#
_entry.id   AF-A0A1G6SI65-F1
#
_cell.length_a   1.000
_cell.length_b   1.000
_cell.length_c   1.000
_cell.angle_alpha   90.00
_cell.angle_beta   90.00
_cell.angle_gamma   90.00
#
_symmetry.space_group_name_H-M   'P 1'
#
loop_
_entity.id
_entity.type
_entity.pdbx_description
1 polymer ?
#
loop_
_entity_poly.entity_id
_entity_poly.type
_entity_poly.pdbx_seq_one_letter_code
_entity_poly.pdbx_strand_id
1 'polypeptide(L)' 'MKKRNILYRVFNFYVEGFRSMTLGKTLWVLILIKLFIMFLILKLFFFPNFLNTNFKTDKERGDYVLEQLSKPKN' A
#
# COMPACT_ATOMS: atom_id res chain seq x y z
N MET A 1 -31.18 26.73 16.33
CA MET A 1 -29.73 26.98 16.19
C MET A 1 -29.01 25.67 15.88
N LYS A 2 -28.50 25.51 14.65
CA LYS A 2 -27.81 24.29 14.20
C LYS A 2 -26.57 24.11 15.07
N LYS A 3 -26.49 23.05 15.90
CA LYS A 3 -25.29 22.71 16.66
C LYS A 3 -24.12 22.74 15.66
N ARG A 4 -23.22 23.72 15.81
CA ARG A 4 -22.04 23.81 14.96
C ARG A 4 -21.22 22.57 15.31
N ASN A 5 -21.26 21.57 14.45
CA ASN A 5 -20.51 20.33 14.65
C ASN A 5 -19.03 20.71 14.67
N ILE A 6 -18.45 20.80 15.87
CA ILE A 6 -17.06 21.19 16.09
C ILE A 6 -16.14 20.30 15.25
N LEU A 7 -16.48 19.02 15.13
CA LEU A 7 -15.83 18.06 14.24
C LEU A 7 -15.82 18.50 12.77
N TYR A 8 -16.95 19.02 12.26
CA TYR A 8 -17.04 19.53 10.89
C TYR A 8 -16.15 20.76 10.70
N ARG A 9 -16.07 21.63 11.71
CA ARG A 9 -15.21 22.83 11.66
C ARG A 9 -13.72 22.48 11.67
N VAL A 10 -13.33 21.52 12.50
CA VAL A 10 -11.95 21.01 12.57
C VAL A 10 -11.57 20.32 11.26
N PHE A 11 -12.46 19.49 10.71
CA PHE A 11 -12.26 18.86 9.40
C PHE A 11 -12.09 19.90 8.29
N ASN A 12 -13.00 20.88 8.20
CA ASN A 12 -12.92 21.92 7.18
C ASN A 12 -11.66 22.77 7.31
N PHE A 13 -11.22 23.09 8.54
CA PHE A 13 -9.97 23.81 8.78
C PHE A 13 -8.74 23.02 8.29
N TYR A 14 -8.69 21.71 8.56
CA TYR A 14 -7.60 20.86 8.08
C TYR A 14 -7.58 20.73 6.56
N VAL A 15 -8.75 20.56 5.94
CA VAL A 15 -8.89 20.49 4.48
C VAL A 15 -8.55 21.82 3.82
N GLU A 16 -9.04 22.94 4.35
CA GLU A 16 -8.75 24.29 3.84
C GLU A 16 -7.27 24.64 4.00
N GLY A 17 -6.68 24.37 5.17
CA GLY A 17 -5.25 24.58 5.41
C GLY A 17 -4.38 23.71 4.51
N PHE A 18 -4.72 22.44 4.34
CA PHE A 18 -4.01 21.56 3.41
C PHE A 18 -4.15 22.03 1.95
N ARG A 19 -5.32 22.54 1.57
CA ARG A 19 -5.58 23.05 0.21
C ARG A 19 -4.91 24.40 -0.05
N SER A 20 -4.74 25.27 0.94
CA SER A 20 -4.04 26.54 0.78
C SER A 20 -2.52 26.39 0.81
N MET A 21 -1.98 25.28 1.29
CA MET A 21 -0.54 25.02 1.33
C MET A 21 -0.01 24.51 -0.02
N THR A 22 0.91 25.26 -0.62
CA THR A 22 1.67 24.83 -1.81
C THR A 22 2.82 23.89 -1.42
N LEU A 23 3.60 24.24 -0.40
CA LEU A 23 4.72 23.43 0.08
C LEU A 23 4.27 22.07 0.64
N GLY A 24 3.19 22.06 1.43
CA GLY A 24 2.64 20.83 2.03
C GLY A 24 2.16 19.83 0.98
N LYS A 25 1.51 20.29 -0.09
CA LYS A 25 1.11 19.45 -1.23
C LYS A 25 2.31 18.86 -1.94
N THR A 26 3.34 19.67 -2.21
CA THR A 26 4.57 19.19 -2.85
C THR A 26 5.25 18.11 -2.01
N LEU A 27 5.35 18.31 -0.69
CA LEU A 27 5.89 17.31 0.23
C LEU A 27 5.05 16.02 0.25
N TRP A 28 3.72 16.14 0.27
CA TRP A 28 2.83 14.98 0.18
C TRP A 28 2.99 14.21 -1.12
N VAL A 29 3.14 14.91 -2.25
CA VAL A 29 3.43 14.30 -3.55
C VAL A 29 4.78 13.56 -3.50
N LEU A 30 5.81 14.15 -2.90
CA LEU A 30 7.11 13.48 -2.72
C LEU A 30 7.00 12.21 -1.87
N ILE A 31 6.21 12.24 -0.79
CA ILE A 31 5.96 11.07 0.05
C ILE A 31 5.23 9.99 -0.75
N LEU A 32 4.17 10.35 -1.50
CA LEU A 32 3.43 9.42 -2.35
C LEU A 32 4.33 8.79 -3.42
N ILE A 33 5.19 9.58 -4.06
CA ILE A 33 6.16 9.08 -5.04
C ILE A 33 7.14 8.10 -4.36
N LYS A 34 7.70 8.46 -3.20
CA LYS A 34 8.59 7.55 -2.45
C LYS A 34 7.88 6.25 -2.07
N LEU A 35 6.64 6.31 -1.59
CA LEU A 35 5.84 5.14 -1.25
C LEU A 35 5.55 4.28 -2.48
N PHE A 36 5.22 4.91 -3.62
CA PHE A 36 4.98 4.20 -4.88
C PHE A 36 6.26 3.51 -5.39
N ILE A 37 7.39 4.20 -5.38
CA ILE A 37 8.69 3.63 -5.76
C ILE A 37 9.06 2.49 -4.81
N MET A 38 8.92 2.69 -3.49
CA MET A 38 9.20 1.63 -2.51
C MET A 38 8.27 0.43 -2.72
N PHE A 39 6.98 0.66 -2.99
CA PHE A 39 6.05 -0.41 -3.31
C PHE A 39 6.43 -1.14 -4.60
N LEU A 40 6.83 -0.43 -5.66
CA LEU A 40 7.29 -1.05 -6.90
C LEU A 40 8.59 -1.82 -6.73
N ILE A 41 9.57 -1.29 -5.99
CA ILE A 41 10.83 -1.99 -5.70
C ILE A 41 10.54 -3.22 -4.85
N LEU A 42 9.77 -3.11 -3.76
CA LEU A 42 9.36 -4.27 -2.97
C LEU A 42 8.59 -5.27 -3.83
N LYS A 43 7.67 -4.82 -4.68
CA LYS A 43 6.93 -5.70 -5.59
C LYS A 43 7.86 -6.42 -6.58
N LEU A 44 8.77 -5.69 -7.21
CA LEU A 44 9.69 -6.22 -8.23
C LEU A 44 10.88 -6.97 -7.64
N PHE A 45 11.24 -6.76 -6.36
CA PHE A 45 12.38 -7.40 -5.68
C PHE A 45 11.98 -8.49 -4.68
N PHE A 46 10.86 -8.35 -3.97
CA PHE A 46 10.28 -9.41 -3.14
C PHE A 46 9.35 -10.35 -3.92
N PHE A 47 8.78 -9.92 -5.07
CA PHE A 47 8.01 -10.79 -5.96
C PHE A 47 8.55 -10.98 -7.40
N PRO A 48 9.85 -10.79 -7.72
CA PRO A 48 10.41 -11.38 -8.92
C PRO A 48 10.51 -12.88 -8.61
N ASN A 49 9.97 -13.71 -9.48
CA ASN A 49 10.24 -15.15 -9.46
C ASN A 49 9.57 -16.00 -8.37
N PHE A 50 8.84 -15.46 -7.38
CA PHE A 50 8.11 -16.34 -6.44
C PHE A 50 7.09 -17.24 -7.14
N LEU A 51 6.52 -16.78 -8.27
CA LEU A 51 5.60 -17.58 -9.07
C LEU A 51 6.28 -18.16 -10.33
N ASN A 52 7.05 -17.38 -11.08
CA ASN A 52 7.34 -17.73 -12.49
C ASN A 52 8.57 -18.61 -12.78
N THR A 53 9.40 -19.00 -11.82
CA THR A 53 10.67 -19.69 -12.17
C THR A 53 10.63 -21.22 -12.19
N ASN A 54 9.59 -21.90 -11.69
CA ASN A 54 9.55 -23.38 -11.69
C ASN A 54 8.21 -24.04 -12.07
N PHE A 55 7.14 -23.30 -12.37
CA PHE A 55 5.82 -23.90 -12.60
C PHE A 55 5.12 -23.27 -13.79
N LYS A 56 4.53 -24.09 -14.67
CA LYS A 56 3.93 -23.64 -15.94
C LYS A 56 2.53 -23.04 -15.77
N THR A 57 1.89 -23.24 -14.62
CA THR A 57 0.50 -22.86 -14.35
C THR A 57 0.33 -22.38 -12.92
N ASP A 58 -0.50 -21.35 -12.70
CA ASP A 58 -0.76 -20.76 -11.37
C ASP A 58 -1.39 -21.75 -10.36
N LYS A 59 -2.04 -22.81 -10.86
CA LYS A 59 -2.61 -23.90 -10.06
C LYS A 59 -1.55 -24.73 -9.34
N GLU A 60 -0.50 -25.14 -10.05
CA GLU A 60 0.60 -25.96 -9.49
C GLU A 60 1.39 -25.22 -8.40
N ARG A 61 1.48 -23.90 -8.51
CA ARG A 61 2.17 -23.05 -7.52
C ARG A 61 1.42 -23.01 -6.20
N GLY A 62 0.09 -22.88 -6.26
CA GLY A 62 -0.77 -22.90 -5.08
C GLY A 62 -0.65 -24.23 -4.33
N ASP A 63 -0.68 -25.34 -5.08
CA ASP A 63 -0.61 -26.69 -4.51
C ASP A 63 0.76 -26.98 -3.86
N TYR A 64 1.88 -26.54 -4.46
CA TYR A 64 3.23 -26.71 -3.87
C TYR A 64 3.43 -25.90 -2.58
N VAL A 65 2.92 -24.67 -2.53
CA VAL A 65 2.98 -23.84 -1.31
C VAL A 65 2.10 -24.42 -0.21
N LEU A 66 0.90 -24.92 -0.55
CA LEU A 66 0.03 -25.62 0.38
C LEU A 66 0.69 -26.88 0.94
N GLU A 67 1.39 -27.66 0.11
CA GLU A 67 2.10 -28.87 0.56
C GLU A 67 3.27 -28.53 1.52
N GLN A 68 4.03 -27.46 1.25
CA GLN A 68 5.12 -27.03 2.15
C GLN A 68 4.60 -26.46 3.48
N LEU A 69 3.47 -25.76 3.49
CA LEU A 69 2.87 -25.22 4.71
C LEU A 69 2.12 -26.27 5.54
N SER A 70 1.69 -27.36 4.91
CA SER A 70 0.99 -28.47 5.58
C SER A 70 1.91 -29.59 6.06
N LYS A 71 3.19 -29.62 5.61
CA LYS A 71 4.17 -30.54 6.16
C LYS A 71 4.58 -30.11 7.58
N PRO A 72 4.30 -30.90 8.62
CA PRO A 72 4.81 -30.61 9.94
C PRO A 72 6.33 -30.70 9.91
N LYS A 73 6.99 -29.61 10.33
CA LYS A 73 8.44 -29.61 10.54
C LYS A 73 8.70 -30.49 11.77
N ASN A 74 9.21 -31.70 11.53
CA ASN A 74 9.75 -32.57 12.58
C ASN A 74 10.89 -31.88 13.32
#